data_AF-A0A7X1GJK3-F1
#
_entry.id   AF-A0A7X1GJK3-F1
#
_cell.length_a   1.000
_cell.length_b   1.000
_cell.length_c   1.000
_cell.angle_alpha   90.00
_cell.angle_beta   90.00
_cell.angle_gamma   90.00
#
_symmetry.space_group_name_H-M   'P 1'
#
loop_
_entity.id
_entity.type
_entity.pdbx_description
1 polymer ?
#
loop_
_entity_poly.entity_id
_entity_poly.type
_entity_poly.pdbx_seq_one_letter_code
_entity_poly.pdbx_strand_id
1 'polypeptide(L)'
;MSTTHKLFDHEERDEFIAELKEWPNTDWGTDEARHSISPFISFYFPTTPENYRDITVLLVDVHEAFEQLAGRPYTMVMHKDAHRPHRYPERRPDLRKQAQEANQHEYFVFSFTDEENHASSPTTAGYFWRTWVEDEGGTTGYSSIVFYYRWQWWLDNREAWRRFVLKTIDQLKAHQVYSGFAMANPLEFGTRAEVTTWERSLT
;
A
#
# COMPACT_ATOMS: atom_id res chain seq x y z
N MET A 1 -12.59 31.90 14.37
CA MET A 1 -11.22 31.73 13.84
C MET A 1 -11.13 30.30 13.34
N SER A 2 -10.89 30.11 12.04
CA SER A 2 -10.77 28.78 11.41
C SER A 2 -9.35 28.29 11.63
N THR A 3 -9.16 27.16 12.31
CA THR A 3 -7.86 26.52 12.60
C THR A 3 -7.31 25.73 11.41
N THR A 4 -7.98 25.77 10.27
CA THR A 4 -7.57 25.09 9.05
C THR A 4 -6.51 25.93 8.32
N HIS A 5 -5.24 25.74 8.68
CA HIS A 5 -4.14 26.12 7.80
C HIS A 5 -4.25 25.26 6.53
N LYS A 6 -4.29 25.91 5.36
CA LYS A 6 -4.28 25.15 4.09
C LYS A 6 -2.95 24.40 4.02
N LEU A 7 -3.01 23.14 3.56
CA LEU A 7 -1.81 22.32 3.32
C LEU A 7 -0.83 23.00 2.34
N PHE A 8 -1.36 23.86 1.46
CA PHE A 8 -0.59 24.69 0.52
C PHE A 8 -1.10 26.12 0.53
N ASP A 9 -0.19 27.09 0.53
CA ASP A 9 -0.49 28.47 0.20
C ASP A 9 -0.68 28.66 -1.32
N HIS A 10 -0.91 29.90 -1.75
CA HIS A 10 -1.21 30.18 -3.15
C HIS A 10 0.01 30.01 -4.06
N GLU A 11 1.20 30.36 -3.58
CA GLU A 11 2.44 30.26 -4.35
C GLU A 11 2.84 28.78 -4.44
N GLU A 12 2.81 28.05 -3.32
CA GLU A 12 3.10 26.61 -3.25
C GLU A 12 2.17 25.80 -4.17
N ARG A 13 0.89 26.16 -4.21
CA ARG A 13 -0.08 25.49 -5.10
C ARG A 13 0.22 25.77 -6.58
N ASP A 14 0.58 27.00 -6.93
CA ASP A 14 0.82 27.38 -8.31
C ASP A 14 2.15 26.80 -8.83
N GLU A 15 3.17 26.71 -7.97
CA GLU A 15 4.42 26.00 -8.22
C GLU A 15 4.17 24.50 -8.40
N PHE A 16 3.43 23.86 -7.49
CA PHE A 16 3.03 22.46 -7.62
C PHE A 16 2.26 22.22 -8.92
N ILE A 17 1.31 23.09 -9.30
CA ILE A 17 0.59 22.98 -10.58
C ILE A 17 1.55 23.12 -11.78
N ALA A 18 2.57 23.96 -11.70
CA ALA A 18 3.57 24.10 -12.77
C ALA A 18 4.41 22.83 -12.89
N GLU A 19 4.89 22.30 -11.77
CA GLU A 19 5.69 21.08 -11.70
C GLU A 19 4.92 19.83 -12.14
N LEU A 20 3.62 19.74 -11.80
CA LEU A 20 2.75 18.67 -12.28
C LEU A 20 2.61 18.64 -13.80
N LYS A 21 2.85 19.76 -14.49
CA LYS A 21 2.89 19.77 -15.97
C LYS A 21 4.15 19.13 -16.52
N GLU A 22 5.23 19.09 -15.74
CA GLU A 22 6.50 18.42 -16.08
C GLU A 22 6.54 16.94 -15.65
N TRP A 23 5.39 16.43 -15.19
CA TRP A 23 4.96 15.04 -15.02
C TRP A 23 5.98 13.94 -15.36
N PRO A 24 6.27 12.96 -14.45
CA PRO A 24 5.71 12.72 -13.11
C PRO A 24 6.75 12.44 -12.01
N ASN A 25 7.95 13.01 -12.07
CA ASN A 25 8.98 12.77 -11.05
C ASN A 25 9.06 13.88 -9.98
N THR A 26 8.08 14.78 -9.93
CA THR A 26 8.14 15.90 -8.99
C THR A 26 7.53 15.53 -7.64
N ASP A 27 8.23 15.91 -6.58
CA ASP A 27 7.80 15.78 -5.20
C ASP A 27 7.81 17.15 -4.53
N TRP A 28 6.82 17.38 -3.67
CA TRP A 28 6.58 18.66 -3.03
C TRP A 28 6.41 18.47 -1.54
N GLY A 29 7.01 19.33 -0.73
CA GLY A 29 6.83 19.28 0.71
C GLY A 29 7.81 20.15 1.48
N THR A 30 7.86 19.95 2.78
CA THR A 30 8.75 20.66 3.71
C THR A 30 10.01 19.84 4.00
N ASP A 31 10.92 20.39 4.81
CA ASP A 31 12.07 19.63 5.33
C ASP A 31 11.62 18.43 6.18
N GLU A 32 10.40 18.46 6.75
CA GLU A 32 9.84 17.38 7.58
C GLU A 32 9.06 16.32 6.81
N ALA A 33 8.50 16.63 5.65
CA ALA A 33 7.67 15.71 4.88
C ALA A 33 7.68 16.03 3.39
N ARG A 34 7.89 15.03 2.52
CA ARG A 34 7.86 15.19 1.06
C ARG A 34 6.78 14.33 0.44
N HIS A 35 5.91 14.92 -0.37
CA HIS A 35 4.80 14.24 -1.01
C HIS A 35 4.98 14.16 -2.52
N SER A 36 4.85 12.96 -3.07
CA SER A 36 5.05 12.70 -4.49
C SER A 36 3.81 12.07 -5.10
N ILE A 37 3.56 12.39 -6.37
CA ILE A 37 2.59 11.67 -7.16
C ILE A 37 3.23 10.37 -7.64
N SER A 38 2.63 9.25 -7.25
CA SER A 38 3.06 7.94 -7.75
C SER A 38 1.91 7.22 -8.46
N PRO A 39 2.21 6.48 -9.54
CA PRO A 39 1.25 5.54 -10.08
C PRO A 39 0.95 4.46 -9.02
N PHE A 40 -0.31 4.06 -8.99
CA PHE A 40 -0.78 2.99 -8.11
C PHE A 40 -1.61 1.97 -8.88
N ILE A 41 -1.72 0.77 -8.31
CA ILE A 41 -2.75 -0.19 -8.67
C ILE A 41 -3.30 -0.83 -7.40
N SER A 42 -4.62 -1.01 -7.31
CA SER A 42 -5.28 -1.73 -6.25
C SER A 42 -6.10 -2.89 -6.78
N PHE A 43 -6.12 -3.98 -6.02
CA PHE A 43 -6.90 -5.18 -6.29
C PHE A 43 -7.85 -5.41 -5.12
N TYR A 44 -9.13 -5.64 -5.41
CA TYR A 44 -10.13 -6.02 -4.42
C TYR A 44 -10.72 -7.38 -4.78
N PHE A 45 -10.68 -8.30 -3.83
CA PHE A 45 -11.12 -9.69 -4.00
C PHE A 45 -11.84 -10.19 -2.75
N PRO A 46 -12.82 -11.08 -2.90
CA PRO A 46 -13.53 -11.66 -1.77
C PRO A 46 -12.62 -12.64 -1.01
N THR A 47 -12.87 -12.80 0.28
CA THR A 47 -12.28 -13.87 1.08
C THR A 47 -13.39 -14.60 1.81
N THR A 48 -13.37 -15.91 1.76
CA THR A 48 -14.42 -16.79 2.28
C THR A 48 -13.83 -17.79 3.28
N PRO A 49 -14.66 -18.46 4.10
CA PRO A 49 -14.19 -19.49 5.02
C PRO A 49 -13.48 -20.65 4.31
N GLU A 50 -13.82 -20.90 3.05
CA GLU A 50 -13.23 -21.97 2.25
C GLU A 50 -11.86 -21.61 1.68
N ASN A 51 -11.59 -20.32 1.42
CA ASN A 51 -10.38 -19.89 0.70
C ASN A 51 -9.41 -19.03 1.53
N TYR A 52 -9.73 -18.67 2.79
CA TYR A 52 -8.94 -17.70 3.54
C TYR A 52 -7.46 -18.07 3.68
N ARG A 53 -7.14 -19.36 3.83
CA ARG A 53 -5.75 -19.84 3.95
C ARG A 53 -4.99 -19.65 2.64
N ASP A 54 -5.59 -20.06 1.53
CA ASP A 54 -5.00 -19.93 0.20
C ASP A 54 -4.79 -18.47 -0.16
N ILE A 55 -5.77 -17.61 0.13
CA ILE A 55 -5.66 -16.16 -0.04
C ILE A 55 -4.51 -15.60 0.81
N THR A 56 -4.38 -16.03 2.07
CA THR A 56 -3.31 -15.56 2.97
C THR A 56 -1.93 -15.88 2.41
N VAL A 57 -1.73 -17.11 1.93
CA VAL A 57 -0.47 -17.53 1.28
C VAL A 57 -0.24 -16.75 -0.02
N LEU A 58 -1.31 -16.56 -0.81
CA LEU A 58 -1.24 -15.84 -2.08
C LEU A 58 -0.86 -14.36 -1.90
N LEU A 59 -1.25 -13.71 -0.79
CA LEU A 59 -0.77 -12.36 -0.49
C LEU A 59 0.76 -12.32 -0.38
N VAL A 60 1.35 -13.32 0.28
CA VAL A 60 2.81 -13.42 0.42
C VAL A 60 3.46 -13.72 -0.93
N ASP A 61 2.87 -14.60 -1.74
CA ASP A 61 3.37 -14.88 -3.10
C ASP A 61 3.37 -13.63 -3.99
N VAL A 62 2.26 -12.88 -3.98
CA VAL A 62 2.10 -11.66 -4.77
C VAL A 62 3.07 -10.57 -4.28
N HIS A 63 3.28 -10.46 -2.97
CA HIS A 63 4.31 -9.58 -2.39
C HIS A 63 5.71 -9.94 -2.88
N GLU A 64 6.15 -11.19 -2.70
CA GLU A 64 7.49 -11.64 -3.06
C GLU A 64 7.74 -11.49 -4.57
N ALA A 65 6.73 -11.78 -5.40
CA ALA A 65 6.80 -11.59 -6.84
C ALA A 65 6.95 -10.12 -7.25
N PHE A 66 6.19 -9.21 -6.61
CA PHE A 66 6.32 -7.77 -6.86
C PHE A 66 7.67 -7.24 -6.37
N GLU A 67 8.09 -7.63 -5.17
CA GLU A 67 9.39 -7.24 -4.60
C GLU A 67 10.53 -7.65 -5.54
N GLN A 68 10.51 -8.88 -6.05
CA GLN A 68 11.50 -9.37 -7.00
C GLN A 68 11.46 -8.57 -8.31
N LEU A 69 10.26 -8.31 -8.84
CA LEU A 69 10.06 -7.55 -10.07
C LEU A 69 10.58 -6.11 -9.94
N ALA A 70 10.39 -5.48 -8.78
CA ALA A 70 10.84 -4.12 -8.49
C ALA A 70 12.32 -4.03 -8.07
N GLY A 71 13.05 -5.15 -8.01
CA GLY A 71 14.46 -5.18 -7.66
C GLY A 71 14.74 -5.04 -6.16
N ARG A 72 13.81 -5.50 -5.30
CA ARG A 72 13.88 -5.44 -3.83
C ARG A 72 14.06 -4.01 -3.28
N PRO A 73 13.09 -3.12 -3.54
CA PRO A 73 13.23 -1.70 -3.25
C PRO A 73 13.02 -1.32 -1.78
N TYR A 74 12.45 -2.22 -0.98
CA TYR A 74 11.95 -1.87 0.36
C TYR A 74 13.06 -1.68 1.39
N THR A 75 12.84 -0.73 2.28
CA THR A 75 13.72 -0.39 3.42
C THR A 75 13.00 -0.58 4.76
N MET A 76 11.67 -0.62 4.75
CA MET A 76 10.84 -0.73 5.95
C MET A 76 9.73 -1.77 5.77
N VAL A 77 9.34 -2.39 6.89
CA VAL A 77 8.24 -3.37 6.95
C VAL A 77 7.41 -3.19 8.22
N MET A 78 6.12 -3.49 8.11
CA MET A 78 5.16 -3.61 9.21
C MET A 78 4.35 -4.91 9.04
N HIS A 79 4.14 -5.66 10.11
CA HIS A 79 3.34 -6.90 10.10
C HIS A 79 2.67 -7.09 11.46
N LYS A 80 1.79 -8.10 11.59
CA LYS A 80 0.93 -8.29 12.78
C LYS A 80 1.67 -8.33 14.12
N ASP A 81 2.88 -8.92 14.17
CA ASP A 81 3.65 -9.07 15.41
C ASP A 81 4.58 -7.87 15.67
N ALA A 82 4.65 -6.93 14.73
CA ALA A 82 5.45 -5.72 14.88
C ALA A 82 4.66 -4.66 15.65
N HIS A 83 5.19 -4.20 16.78
CA HIS A 83 4.63 -3.04 17.48
C HIS A 83 4.86 -1.72 16.75
N ARG A 84 5.85 -1.67 15.85
CA ARG A 84 6.23 -0.51 15.05
C ARG A 84 6.95 -0.94 13.76
N PRO A 85 7.00 -0.09 12.73
CA PRO A 85 7.83 -0.31 11.56
C PRO A 85 9.28 -0.57 11.94
N HIS A 86 9.94 -1.42 11.19
CA HIS A 86 11.34 -1.71 11.39
C HIS A 86 12.06 -1.89 10.07
N ARG A 87 13.38 -1.73 10.14
CA ARG A 87 14.25 -1.82 8.98
C ARG A 87 14.23 -3.21 8.35
N TYR A 88 14.27 -3.18 7.03
CA TYR A 88 14.26 -4.30 6.14
C TYR A 88 15.44 -4.14 5.16
N PRO A 89 16.23 -5.19 4.89
CA PRO A 89 15.96 -6.60 5.19
C PRO A 89 16.54 -7.12 6.52
N GLU A 90 17.16 -6.30 7.38
CA GLU A 90 17.87 -6.81 8.57
C GLU A 90 16.93 -7.52 9.55
N ARG A 91 15.66 -7.12 9.60
CA ARG A 91 14.60 -7.80 10.35
C ARG A 91 13.47 -8.22 9.41
N ARG A 92 13.74 -9.22 8.56
CA ARG A 92 12.72 -9.80 7.68
C ARG A 92 11.72 -10.66 8.49
N PRO A 93 10.39 -10.39 8.41
CA PRO A 93 9.39 -11.25 9.03
C PRO A 93 9.27 -12.58 8.29
N ASP A 94 8.97 -13.65 9.03
CA ASP A 94 8.57 -14.94 8.45
C ASP A 94 7.07 -14.91 8.09
N LEU A 95 6.75 -14.20 7.00
CA LEU A 95 5.36 -14.06 6.53
C LEU A 95 4.75 -15.40 6.12
N ARG A 96 5.56 -16.37 5.69
CA ARG A 96 5.10 -17.71 5.32
C ARG A 96 4.60 -18.46 6.54
N LYS A 97 5.36 -18.43 7.63
CA LYS A 97 4.89 -18.97 8.92
C LYS A 97 3.68 -18.22 9.44
N GLN A 98 3.69 -16.89 9.41
CA GLN A 98 2.54 -16.09 9.85
C GLN A 98 1.27 -16.39 9.05
N ALA A 99 1.40 -16.67 7.75
CA ALA A 99 0.29 -17.06 6.87
C ALA A 99 -0.27 -18.44 7.22
N GLN A 100 0.59 -19.41 7.56
CA GLN A 100 0.18 -20.74 8.01
C GLN A 100 -0.56 -20.71 9.36
N GLU A 101 -0.18 -19.79 10.24
CA GLU A 101 -0.77 -19.59 11.56
C GLU A 101 -1.95 -18.61 11.56
N ALA A 102 -2.34 -18.06 10.39
CA ALA A 102 -3.39 -17.06 10.31
C ALA A 102 -4.77 -17.64 10.66
N ASN A 103 -5.51 -16.93 11.51
CA ASN A 103 -6.88 -17.27 11.86
C ASN A 103 -7.87 -16.57 10.90
N GLN A 104 -8.92 -17.28 10.48
CA GLN A 104 -9.98 -16.68 9.65
C GLN A 104 -10.67 -15.50 10.32
N HIS A 105 -10.83 -15.53 11.65
CA HIS A 105 -11.52 -14.50 12.43
C HIS A 105 -10.65 -13.28 12.76
N GLU A 106 -9.44 -13.22 12.21
CA GLU A 106 -8.50 -12.10 12.38
C GLU A 106 -8.12 -11.50 11.03
N TYR A 107 -7.74 -10.23 11.04
CA TYR A 107 -7.10 -9.61 9.89
C TYR A 107 -5.70 -10.21 9.66
N PHE A 108 -5.33 -10.39 8.40
CA PHE A 108 -3.92 -10.64 8.04
C PHE A 108 -3.41 -9.47 7.22
N VAL A 109 -2.59 -8.63 7.86
CA VAL A 109 -2.14 -7.35 7.33
C VAL A 109 -0.63 -7.23 7.46
N PHE A 110 0.00 -6.80 6.38
CA PHE A 110 1.40 -6.43 6.37
C PHE A 110 1.65 -5.39 5.27
N SER A 111 2.73 -4.63 5.42
CA SER A 111 3.12 -3.62 4.44
C SER A 111 4.63 -3.48 4.34
N PHE A 112 5.07 -3.05 3.16
CA PHE A 112 6.45 -2.77 2.84
C PHE A 112 6.55 -1.45 2.11
N THR A 113 7.61 -0.70 2.36
CA THR A 113 7.85 0.60 1.75
C THR A 113 9.34 0.91 1.69
N ASP A 114 9.74 1.75 0.75
CA ASP A 114 11.09 2.29 0.64
C ASP A 114 11.30 3.60 1.42
N GLU A 115 10.27 4.10 2.08
CA GLU A 115 10.28 5.35 2.85
C GLU A 115 10.28 5.10 4.37
N GLU A 116 11.27 5.64 5.08
CA GLU A 116 11.39 5.55 6.55
C GLU A 116 10.48 6.58 7.25
N ASN A 117 10.26 7.74 6.63
CA ASN A 117 9.42 8.79 7.16
C ASN A 117 7.95 8.56 6.80
N HIS A 118 7.14 8.18 7.79
CA HIS A 118 5.70 7.97 7.65
C HIS A 118 4.89 9.21 7.25
N ALA A 119 5.48 10.40 7.19
CA ALA A 119 4.86 11.60 6.65
C ALA A 119 5.21 11.82 5.17
N SER A 120 6.19 11.11 4.62
CA SER A 120 6.64 11.23 3.24
C SER A 120 6.05 10.15 2.33
N SER A 121 5.87 10.50 1.06
CA SER A 121 5.33 9.60 0.05
C SER A 121 6.35 8.54 -0.34
N PRO A 122 5.98 7.26 -0.30
CA PRO A 122 6.86 6.21 -0.77
C PRO A 122 7.00 6.26 -2.28
N THR A 123 8.18 5.89 -2.74
CA THR A 123 8.45 5.75 -4.16
C THR A 123 8.10 4.34 -4.65
N THR A 124 8.17 3.34 -3.77
CA THR A 124 7.63 2.00 -3.99
C THR A 124 7.12 1.41 -2.68
N ALA A 125 5.86 1.00 -2.69
CA ALA A 125 5.22 0.41 -1.52
C ALA A 125 4.27 -0.72 -1.91
N GLY A 126 4.05 -1.65 -0.98
CA GLY A 126 3.06 -2.71 -1.09
C GLY A 126 2.27 -2.82 0.22
N TYR A 127 0.95 -2.72 0.12
CA TYR A 127 0.02 -2.84 1.24
C TYR A 127 -0.88 -4.03 1.01
N PHE A 128 -0.94 -4.94 1.98
CA PHE A 128 -1.62 -6.23 1.85
C PHE A 128 -2.59 -6.40 3.00
N TRP A 129 -3.86 -6.62 2.67
CA TRP A 129 -4.93 -6.72 3.63
C TRP A 129 -5.84 -7.88 3.28
N ARG A 130 -5.84 -8.93 4.10
CA ARG A 130 -6.93 -9.90 4.13
C ARG A 130 -7.90 -9.53 5.24
N THR A 131 -9.18 -9.40 4.90
CA THR A 131 -10.22 -9.24 5.93
C THR A 131 -10.35 -10.51 6.78
N TRP A 132 -10.88 -10.35 7.99
CA TRP A 132 -11.44 -11.48 8.71
C TRP A 132 -12.71 -12.00 8.02
N VAL A 133 -13.10 -13.22 8.35
CA VAL A 133 -14.28 -13.90 7.82
C VAL A 133 -15.09 -14.50 8.96
N GLU A 134 -16.42 -14.41 8.89
CA GLU A 134 -17.35 -15.07 9.81
C GLU A 134 -17.60 -16.53 9.41
N ASP A 135 -17.96 -17.38 10.38
CA ASP A 135 -18.44 -18.72 10.10
C ASP A 135 -19.83 -18.62 9.44
N GLU A 136 -19.94 -19.06 8.18
CA GLU A 136 -21.14 -19.15 7.32
C GLU A 136 -22.14 -17.95 7.35
N GLY A 137 -22.15 -17.17 6.26
CA GLY A 137 -23.27 -16.29 5.89
C GLY A 137 -23.12 -14.81 6.24
N GLY A 138 -22.08 -14.42 6.97
CA GLY A 138 -21.70 -13.02 7.18
C GLY A 138 -21.02 -12.42 5.94
N THR A 139 -21.55 -11.31 5.41
CA THR A 139 -20.82 -10.52 4.41
C THR A 139 -19.69 -9.75 5.08
N THR A 140 -18.45 -10.18 4.86
CA THR A 140 -17.28 -9.39 5.24
C THR A 140 -16.85 -8.46 4.10
N GLY A 141 -16.02 -7.47 4.44
CA GLY A 141 -15.48 -6.53 3.45
C GLY A 141 -14.58 -7.20 2.42
N TYR A 142 -14.22 -6.47 1.37
CA TYR A 142 -13.20 -6.94 0.43
C TYR A 142 -11.82 -7.00 1.11
N SER A 143 -11.08 -8.05 0.79
CA SER A 143 -9.62 -8.03 0.95
C SER A 143 -9.00 -7.19 -0.15
N SER A 144 -7.81 -6.62 0.10
CA SER A 144 -7.16 -5.73 -0.85
C SER A 144 -5.64 -5.85 -0.89
N ILE A 145 -5.09 -5.52 -2.06
CA ILE A 145 -3.67 -5.25 -2.26
C ILE A 145 -3.55 -3.88 -2.92
N VAL A 146 -2.61 -3.05 -2.48
CA VAL A 146 -2.26 -1.79 -3.14
C VAL A 146 -0.77 -1.74 -3.38
N PHE A 147 -0.37 -1.41 -4.61
CA PHE A 147 1.01 -1.14 -4.96
C PHE A 147 1.19 0.31 -5.38
N TYR A 148 2.26 0.93 -4.88
CA TYR A 148 2.85 2.14 -5.42
C TYR A 148 4.18 1.77 -6.07
N TYR A 149 4.51 2.40 -7.19
CA TYR A 149 5.74 2.13 -7.94
C TYR A 149 6.21 3.38 -8.67
N ARG A 150 7.48 3.40 -9.11
CA ARG A 150 8.02 4.50 -9.91
C ARG A 150 7.44 4.51 -11.32
N TRP A 151 7.09 5.70 -11.81
CA TRP A 151 6.70 5.86 -13.21
C TRP A 151 7.81 5.47 -14.19
N GLN A 152 9.04 5.94 -13.97
CA GLN A 152 10.16 5.60 -14.84
C GLN A 152 10.42 4.10 -14.85
N TRP A 153 10.39 3.47 -13.68
CA TRP A 153 10.50 2.01 -13.57
C TRP A 153 9.39 1.30 -14.36
N TRP A 154 8.14 1.78 -14.29
CA TRP A 154 7.04 1.21 -15.05
C TRP A 154 7.27 1.32 -16.55
N LEU A 155 7.73 2.47 -17.06
CA LEU A 155 8.05 2.68 -18.48
C LEU A 155 9.07 1.64 -18.98
N ASP A 156 10.09 1.37 -18.14
CA ASP A 156 11.17 0.44 -18.45
C ASP A 156 10.74 -1.04 -18.31
N ASN A 157 9.67 -1.33 -17.57
CA ASN A 157 9.26 -2.69 -17.21
C ASN A 157 7.83 -3.07 -17.65
N ARG A 158 7.22 -2.32 -18.57
CA ARG A 158 5.79 -2.44 -18.96
C ARG A 158 5.32 -3.87 -19.23
N GLU A 159 6.10 -4.67 -19.96
CA GLU A 159 5.71 -6.04 -20.29
C GLU A 159 5.74 -6.98 -19.08
N ALA A 160 6.79 -6.88 -18.26
CA ALA A 160 6.90 -7.66 -17.03
C ALA A 160 5.82 -7.26 -16.02
N TRP A 161 5.57 -5.96 -15.88
CA TRP A 161 4.47 -5.41 -15.09
C TRP A 161 3.11 -5.92 -15.57
N ARG A 162 2.83 -5.86 -16.88
CA ARG A 162 1.57 -6.36 -17.44
C ARG A 162 1.35 -7.85 -17.13
N ARG A 163 2.39 -8.68 -17.28
CA ARG A 163 2.30 -10.11 -16.94
C ARG A 163 2.03 -10.33 -15.46
N PHE A 164 2.72 -9.58 -14.60
CA PHE A 164 2.48 -9.60 -13.16
C PHE A 164 1.02 -9.23 -12.83
N VAL A 165 0.52 -8.09 -13.32
CA VAL A 165 -0.85 -7.62 -13.07
C VAL A 165 -1.88 -8.65 -13.54
N LEU A 166 -1.78 -9.15 -14.77
CA LEU A 166 -2.75 -10.13 -15.30
C LEU A 166 -2.74 -11.44 -14.49
N LYS A 167 -1.56 -11.91 -14.09
CA LYS A 167 -1.42 -13.09 -13.24
C LYS A 167 -2.06 -12.85 -11.88
N THR A 168 -1.80 -11.69 -11.26
CA THR A 168 -2.37 -11.32 -9.96
C THR A 168 -3.90 -11.25 -10.01
N ILE A 169 -4.48 -10.69 -11.08
CA ILE A 169 -5.95 -10.67 -11.29
C ILE A 169 -6.51 -12.08 -11.33
N ASP A 170 -5.89 -12.97 -12.12
CA ASP A 170 -6.36 -14.33 -12.29
C ASP A 170 -6.23 -15.16 -11.00
N GLN A 171 -5.12 -15.04 -10.28
CA GLN A 171 -4.89 -15.78 -9.03
C GLN A 171 -5.83 -15.33 -7.91
N LEU A 172 -6.03 -14.01 -7.73
CA LEU A 172 -6.89 -13.46 -6.70
C LEU A 172 -8.38 -13.57 -7.03
N LYS A 173 -8.72 -13.84 -8.29
CA LYS A 173 -10.08 -13.67 -8.83
C LYS A 173 -10.62 -12.28 -8.48
N ALA A 174 -9.79 -11.26 -8.71
CA ALA A 174 -10.10 -9.87 -8.34
C ALA A 174 -11.40 -9.41 -9.00
N HIS A 175 -12.34 -8.95 -8.19
CA HIS A 175 -13.61 -8.40 -8.65
C HIS A 175 -13.45 -6.97 -9.15
N GLN A 176 -12.54 -6.21 -8.54
CA GLN A 176 -12.29 -4.82 -8.89
C GLN A 176 -10.79 -4.56 -8.92
N VAL A 177 -10.36 -3.81 -9.94
CA VAL A 177 -8.98 -3.38 -10.12
C VAL A 177 -9.00 -1.90 -10.49
N TYR A 178 -8.34 -1.08 -9.71
CA TYR A 178 -8.22 0.35 -9.98
C TYR A 178 -6.75 0.71 -10.17
N SER A 179 -6.47 1.54 -11.15
CA SER A 179 -5.13 2.06 -11.39
C SER A 179 -5.20 3.52 -11.75
N GLY A 180 -4.18 4.28 -11.38
CA GLY A 180 -4.10 5.69 -11.70
C GLY A 180 -2.90 6.30 -11.04
N PHE A 181 -2.99 7.59 -10.78
CA PHE A 181 -1.99 8.34 -10.04
C PHE A 181 -2.62 8.87 -8.77
N ALA A 182 -1.88 8.81 -7.67
CA ALA A 182 -2.30 9.35 -6.39
C ALA A 182 -1.11 10.06 -5.74
N MET A 183 -1.40 11.05 -4.90
CA MET A 183 -0.46 11.43 -3.85
C MET A 183 -0.25 10.17 -3.02
N ALA A 184 0.95 9.60 -3.07
CA ALA A 184 1.20 8.34 -2.38
C ALA A 184 1.15 8.62 -0.89
N ASN A 185 0.02 8.33 -0.27
CA ASN A 185 -0.13 8.58 1.14
C ASN A 185 0.62 7.47 1.88
N PRO A 186 1.61 7.80 2.72
CA PRO A 186 2.06 6.84 3.69
C PRO A 186 0.85 6.47 4.56
N LEU A 187 0.52 5.18 4.62
CA LEU A 187 -0.30 4.71 5.73
C LEU A 187 0.52 5.00 6.98
N GLU A 188 0.04 5.91 7.82
CA GLU A 188 0.63 6.12 9.13
C GLU A 188 0.64 4.77 9.85
N PHE A 189 1.83 4.33 10.21
CA PHE A 189 2.04 2.96 10.60
C PHE A 189 1.40 2.71 11.96
N GLY A 190 0.35 1.89 11.97
CA GLY A 190 -0.39 1.58 13.19
C GLY A 190 -1.66 2.42 13.38
N THR A 191 -1.99 3.37 12.51
CA THR A 191 -3.34 3.96 12.53
C THR A 191 -4.28 3.13 11.66
N ARG A 192 -5.36 2.65 12.30
CA ARG A 192 -6.55 2.22 11.57
C ARG A 192 -7.00 3.43 10.75
N ALA A 193 -7.23 3.27 9.44
CA ALA A 193 -7.66 4.35 8.55
C ALA A 193 -8.87 5.15 9.09
N GLU A 194 -9.67 4.51 9.96
CA GLU A 194 -10.75 5.14 10.72
C GLU A 194 -10.24 6.22 11.69
N VAL A 195 -9.19 5.97 12.47
CA VAL A 195 -8.65 6.90 13.49
C VAL A 195 -8.09 8.17 12.85
N THR A 196 -7.39 8.06 11.72
CA THR A 196 -6.84 9.21 10.99
C THR A 196 -7.93 10.10 10.41
N THR A 197 -9.09 9.53 10.04
CA THR A 197 -10.26 10.30 9.60
C THR A 197 -10.87 11.07 10.77
N TRP A 198 -10.90 10.47 11.96
CA TRP A 198 -11.39 11.10 13.18
C TRP A 198 -10.45 12.21 13.67
N GLU A 199 -9.14 11.98 13.71
CA GLU A 199 -8.18 12.99 14.19
C GLU A 199 -8.14 14.24 13.30
N ARG A 200 -8.25 14.08 11.98
CA ARG A 200 -8.39 15.20 11.02
C ARG A 200 -9.67 16.01 11.21
N SER A 201 -10.71 15.42 11.80
CA SER A 201 -11.99 16.09 12.06
C SER A 201 -12.02 16.86 13.39
N LEU A 202 -11.00 16.69 14.24
CA LEU A 202 -10.93 17.26 15.59
C LEU A 202 -9.90 18.41 15.73
N THR A 203 -9.24 18.81 14.63
CA THR A 203 -8.36 19.99 14.51
C THR A 203 -8.95 21.03 13.56
#